data_AF-A0A430G3P3-F1
#
_entry.id   AF-A0A430G3P3-F1
#
_cell.length_a   1.000
_cell.length_b   1.000
_cell.length_c   1.000
_cell.angle_alpha   90.00
_cell.angle_beta   90.00
_cell.angle_gamma   90.00
#
_symmetry.space_group_name_H-M   'P 1'
#
loop_
_entity.id
_entity.type
_entity.pdbx_description
1 polymer ?
#
loop_
_entity_poly.entity_id
_entity_poly.type
_entity_poly.pdbx_seq_one_letter_code
_entity_poly.pdbx_strand_id
1 'polypeptide(L)'
;MANDESITDIGQLYTFTRSGTVAGNQNWSETSFSSTTVTSGGGGYLHQGSGYVAAPSSHTTTSSRTSEQLRLFVRSDDKREFEARFSDPGFGVRDGHRVTIVYAGTQAARAGHPMALVNHSTGRSKVFAQRAEWLLKRPGPQTGCLLFGVSIAIAAFIPIVGFVLAPLIFGAFGMRMWKRKRHNDRLAADIVAALEARVQDSIEAERNPNNAT
;
A
#
# COMPACT_ATOMS: atom_id res chain seq x y z
N MET A 1 4.14 -11.91 17.01
CA MET A 1 4.35 -10.44 16.93
C MET A 1 5.58 -10.23 16.06
N ALA A 2 5.39 -10.03 14.75
CA ALA A 2 6.51 -9.80 13.83
C ALA A 2 6.93 -8.33 13.96
N ASN A 3 8.21 -8.09 14.20
CA ASN A 3 8.76 -6.75 14.30
C ASN A 3 8.49 -5.99 13.01
N ASP A 4 7.75 -4.89 13.15
CA ASP A 4 7.32 -3.96 12.12
C ASP A 4 8.54 -3.16 11.63
N GLU A 5 9.41 -3.83 10.87
CA GLU A 5 10.62 -3.27 10.26
C GLU A 5 10.25 -2.49 9.00
N SER A 6 9.77 -1.27 9.20
CA SER A 6 9.59 -0.32 8.10
C SER A 6 10.91 0.30 7.69
N ILE A 7 11.14 0.40 6.39
CA ILE A 7 12.31 1.07 5.82
C ILE A 7 12.24 2.56 6.16
N THR A 8 13.29 3.09 6.80
CA THR A 8 13.38 4.53 7.15
C THR A 8 14.39 5.27 6.28
N ASP A 9 15.30 4.54 5.61
CA ASP A 9 16.32 5.09 4.72
C ASP A 9 16.56 4.15 3.53
N ILE A 10 16.96 4.70 2.37
CA ILE A 10 17.21 3.90 1.16
C ILE A 10 18.35 2.89 1.35
N GLY A 11 19.31 3.17 2.22
CA GLY A 11 20.41 2.26 2.54
C GLY A 11 19.95 0.97 3.22
N GLN A 12 18.73 0.91 3.75
CA GLN A 12 18.13 -0.29 4.35
C GLN A 12 17.33 -1.12 3.33
N LEU A 13 17.23 -0.65 2.08
CA LEU A 13 16.55 -1.34 1.00
C LEU A 13 17.40 -2.53 0.56
N TYR A 14 16.81 -3.71 0.60
CA TYR A 14 17.36 -4.92 0.02
C TYR A 14 16.60 -5.23 -1.26
N THR A 15 17.29 -5.13 -2.40
CA THR A 15 16.74 -5.49 -3.70
C THR A 15 17.48 -6.70 -4.27
N PHE A 16 16.73 -7.60 -4.88
CA PHE A 16 17.29 -8.73 -5.61
C PHE A 16 16.37 -9.11 -6.76
N THR A 17 16.92 -9.74 -7.79
CA THR A 17 16.19 -10.16 -8.98
C THR A 17 16.19 -11.67 -9.10
N ARG A 18 15.09 -12.22 -9.63
CA ARG A 18 15.02 -13.62 -10.04
C ARG A 18 14.45 -13.69 -11.44
N SER A 19 15.19 -14.33 -12.33
CA SER A 19 14.81 -14.53 -13.73
C SER A 19 14.49 -15.98 -13.99
N GLY A 20 13.68 -16.24 -15.01
CA GLY A 20 13.37 -17.60 -15.42
C GLY A 20 12.26 -17.66 -16.45
N THR A 21 11.93 -18.87 -16.86
CA THR A 21 10.88 -19.13 -17.86
C THR A 21 9.59 -19.50 -17.14
N VAL A 22 8.47 -18.93 -17.56
CA VAL A 22 7.15 -19.24 -17.00
C VAL A 22 6.76 -20.66 -17.37
N ALA A 23 6.60 -21.51 -16.37
CA ALA A 23 6.16 -22.90 -16.53
C ALA A 23 4.64 -23.04 -16.42
N GLY A 24 3.97 -22.07 -15.80
CA GLY A 24 2.52 -22.04 -15.63
C GLY A 24 2.05 -20.68 -15.12
N ASN A 25 0.78 -20.35 -15.36
CA ASN A 25 0.13 -19.18 -14.80
C ASN A 25 -1.30 -19.47 -14.32
N GLN A 26 -1.76 -18.72 -13.32
CA GLN A 26 -3.14 -18.73 -12.84
C GLN A 26 -3.64 -17.30 -12.71
N ASN A 27 -4.81 -17.02 -13.29
CA ASN A 27 -5.47 -15.72 -13.23
C ASN A 27 -6.84 -15.86 -12.57
N TRP A 28 -7.16 -14.96 -11.64
CA TRP A 28 -8.49 -14.85 -11.03
C TRP A 28 -8.80 -13.39 -10.70
N SER A 29 -10.06 -13.10 -10.36
CA SER A 29 -10.47 -11.78 -9.90
C SER A 29 -10.89 -11.85 -8.43
N GLU A 30 -10.40 -10.91 -7.62
CA GLU A 30 -10.84 -10.74 -6.23
C GLU A 30 -11.70 -9.49 -6.13
N THR A 31 -12.93 -9.65 -5.62
CA THR A 31 -13.84 -8.53 -5.36
C THR A 31 -14.03 -8.35 -3.86
N SER A 32 -13.75 -7.13 -3.39
CA SER A 32 -13.93 -6.71 -2.01
C SER A 32 -15.14 -5.79 -1.89
N PHE A 33 -15.95 -5.95 -0.86
CA PHE A 33 -17.11 -5.12 -0.57
C PHE A 33 -16.94 -4.45 0.79
N SER A 34 -17.25 -3.16 0.86
CA SER A 34 -17.28 -2.39 2.10
C SER A 34 -18.62 -1.70 2.21
N SER A 35 -19.32 -1.92 3.32
CA SER A 35 -20.61 -1.29 3.60
C SER A 35 -20.53 -0.50 4.89
N THR A 36 -20.89 0.79 4.83
CA THR A 36 -20.97 1.68 5.98
C THR A 36 -22.42 2.07 6.19
N THR A 37 -22.99 1.66 7.31
CA THR A 37 -24.34 2.06 7.73
C THR A 37 -24.23 3.14 8.79
N VAL A 38 -24.79 4.31 8.51
CA VAL A 38 -24.93 5.41 9.47
C VAL A 38 -26.39 5.48 9.86
N THR A 39 -26.67 5.29 11.15
CA THR A 39 -27.99 5.50 11.73
C THR A 39 -27.95 6.79 12.54
N SER A 40 -28.87 7.70 12.25
CA SER A 40 -28.98 9.00 12.92
C SER A 40 -30.44 9.31 13.26
N GLY A 41 -30.63 10.02 14.37
CA GLY A 41 -31.96 10.36 14.87
C GLY A 41 -32.68 9.17 15.50
N GLY A 42 -33.91 9.43 15.96
CA GLY A 42 -34.68 8.54 16.81
C GLY A 42 -34.83 9.15 18.20
N GLY A 43 -36.06 9.50 18.56
CA GLY A 43 -36.36 10.14 19.83
C GLY A 43 -37.85 10.31 20.02
N GLY A 44 -38.30 10.33 21.26
CA GLY A 44 -39.70 10.52 21.56
C GLY A 44 -39.92 10.88 23.01
N TYR A 45 -41.05 11.53 23.27
CA TYR A 45 -41.50 11.84 24.61
C TYR A 45 -43.00 11.62 24.71
N LEU A 46 -43.47 11.20 25.88
CA LEU A 46 -44.86 10.95 26.20
C LEU A 46 -45.26 11.75 27.44
N HIS A 47 -46.39 12.45 27.38
CA HIS A 47 -46.97 13.16 28.50
C HIS A 47 -48.51 13.03 28.51
N GLN A 48 -49.06 12.57 29.64
CA GLN A 48 -50.51 12.37 29.87
C GLN A 48 -51.25 11.67 28.72
N GLY A 49 -50.69 10.56 28.24
CA GLY A 49 -51.34 9.71 27.21
C GLY A 49 -51.20 10.20 25.77
N SER A 50 -50.57 11.35 25.53
CA SER A 50 -50.19 11.82 24.18
C SER A 50 -48.67 11.98 24.08
N GLY A 51 -48.11 11.84 22.88
CA GLY A 51 -46.66 11.97 22.71
C GLY A 51 -46.20 11.89 21.26
N TYR A 52 -44.95 12.26 21.06
CA TYR A 52 -44.29 12.26 19.76
C TYR A 52 -43.22 11.19 19.72
N VAL A 53 -43.16 10.45 18.62
CA VAL A 53 -42.09 9.47 18.34
C VAL A 53 -41.56 9.76 16.94
N ALA A 54 -40.29 10.10 16.85
CA ALA A 54 -39.54 10.14 15.61
C ALA A 54 -38.81 8.81 15.41
N ALA A 55 -39.01 8.20 14.25
CA ALA A 55 -38.24 7.04 13.84
C ALA A 55 -36.79 7.42 13.55
N PRO A 56 -35.81 6.55 13.89
CA PRO A 56 -34.44 6.71 13.44
C PRO A 56 -34.37 6.62 11.91
N SER A 57 -33.42 7.36 11.32
CA SER A 57 -33.08 7.25 9.90
C SER A 57 -31.76 6.50 9.73
N SER A 58 -31.70 5.59 8.77
CA SER A 58 -30.47 4.85 8.47
C SER A 58 -30.11 5.01 7.00
N HIS A 59 -28.84 5.30 6.74
CA HIS A 59 -28.27 5.38 5.40
C HIS A 59 -27.12 4.39 5.29
N THR A 60 -27.20 3.49 4.32
CA THR A 60 -26.15 2.50 4.04
C THR A 60 -25.46 2.83 2.72
N THR A 61 -24.16 3.03 2.76
CA THR A 61 -23.32 3.19 1.57
C THR A 61 -22.51 1.92 1.36
N THR A 62 -22.69 1.26 0.23
CA THR A 62 -21.90 0.09 -0.18
C THR A 62 -20.97 0.46 -1.32
N SER A 63 -19.69 0.09 -1.19
CA SER A 63 -18.66 0.24 -2.22
C SER A 63 -18.03 -1.11 -2.51
N SER A 64 -17.73 -1.37 -3.79
CA SER A 64 -17.09 -2.60 -4.25
C SER A 64 -15.82 -2.28 -5.03
N ARG A 65 -14.76 -3.04 -4.80
CA ARG A 65 -13.51 -2.96 -5.57
C ARG A 65 -13.11 -4.35 -6.06
N THR A 66 -13.03 -4.49 -7.37
CA THR A 66 -12.50 -5.70 -8.04
C THR A 66 -11.05 -5.48 -8.45
N SER A 67 -10.22 -6.50 -8.29
CA SER A 67 -8.81 -6.52 -8.68
C SER A 67 -8.49 -7.83 -9.38
N GLU A 68 -7.66 -7.76 -10.43
CA GLU A 68 -7.14 -8.95 -11.09
C GLU A 68 -5.95 -9.48 -10.30
N GLN A 69 -5.84 -10.80 -10.20
CA GLN A 69 -4.73 -11.47 -9.53
C GLN A 69 -4.07 -12.43 -10.52
N LEU A 70 -2.75 -12.34 -10.62
CA LEU A 70 -1.91 -13.18 -11.44
C LEU A 70 -0.91 -13.89 -10.54
N ARG A 71 -0.90 -15.22 -10.62
CA ARG A 71 0.12 -16.08 -10.03
C ARG A 71 0.94 -16.73 -11.13
N LEU A 72 2.25 -16.61 -11.03
CA LEU A 72 3.21 -17.17 -11.97
C LEU A 72 4.03 -18.26 -11.28
N PHE A 73 4.20 -19.38 -11.97
CA PHE A 73 5.16 -20.43 -11.63
C PHE A 73 6.34 -20.29 -12.58
N VAL A 74 7.48 -19.84 -12.06
CA VAL A 74 8.66 -19.50 -12.87
C VAL A 74 9.77 -20.49 -12.55
N ARG A 75 10.32 -21.11 -13.60
CA ARG A 75 11.47 -21.98 -13.53
C ARG A 75 12.74 -21.18 -13.78
N SER A 76 13.57 -21.06 -12.75
CA SER A 76 14.89 -20.43 -12.81
C SER A 76 15.84 -21.23 -13.68
N ASP A 77 16.93 -20.59 -14.11
CA ASP A 77 17.99 -21.23 -14.91
C ASP A 77 18.66 -22.38 -14.12
N ASP A 78 18.69 -22.29 -12.79
CA ASP A 78 19.11 -23.36 -11.86
C ASP A 78 18.12 -24.53 -11.74
N LYS A 79 17.11 -24.61 -12.63
CA LYS A 79 16.02 -25.60 -12.65
C LYS A 79 15.12 -25.62 -11.41
N ARG A 80 15.27 -24.66 -10.49
CA ARG A 80 14.37 -24.49 -9.35
C ARG A 80 13.14 -23.69 -9.75
N GLU A 81 11.97 -24.13 -9.33
CA GLU A 81 10.73 -23.41 -9.53
C GLU A 81 10.45 -22.47 -8.35
N PHE A 82 9.87 -21.31 -8.64
CA PHE A 82 9.38 -20.39 -7.62
C PHE A 82 8.07 -19.75 -8.05
N GLU A 83 7.25 -19.39 -7.05
CA GLU A 83 5.96 -18.74 -7.26
C GLU A 83 6.09 -17.23 -7.04
N ALA A 84 5.39 -16.44 -7.85
CA ALA A 84 5.22 -15.01 -7.63
C ALA A 84 3.78 -14.57 -7.88
N ARG A 85 3.29 -13.64 -7.05
CA ARG A 85 1.92 -13.11 -7.12
C ARG A 85 1.90 -11.61 -7.37
N PHE A 86 1.06 -11.22 -8.32
CA PHE A 86 0.88 -9.86 -8.78
C PHE A 86 -0.61 -9.52 -8.76
N SER A 87 -0.93 -8.30 -8.33
CA SER A 87 -2.28 -7.77 -8.36
C SER A 87 -2.31 -6.68 -9.42
N ASP A 88 -3.30 -6.74 -10.30
CA ASP A 88 -3.48 -5.87 -11.47
C ASP A 88 -2.19 -5.76 -12.31
N PRO A 89 -1.65 -6.86 -12.86
CA PRO A 89 -0.39 -6.81 -13.62
C PRO A 89 -0.47 -5.94 -14.87
N GLY A 90 -1.66 -5.72 -15.45
CA GLY A 90 -1.88 -4.83 -16.60
C GLY A 90 -1.29 -5.31 -17.92
N PHE A 91 -0.66 -6.48 -17.95
CA PHE A 91 -0.25 -7.16 -19.17
C PHE A 91 -0.26 -8.68 -18.98
N GLY A 92 -0.45 -9.40 -20.09
CA GLY A 92 -0.49 -10.85 -20.10
C GLY A 92 0.91 -11.47 -20.06
N VAL A 93 1.03 -12.55 -19.31
CA VAL A 93 2.19 -13.44 -19.29
C VAL A 93 1.69 -14.85 -19.58
N ARG A 94 2.42 -15.59 -20.41
CA ARG A 94 2.06 -16.95 -20.84
C ARG A 94 3.20 -17.90 -20.59
N ASP A 95 2.89 -19.18 -20.60
CA ASP A 95 3.87 -20.26 -20.46
C ASP A 95 4.90 -20.17 -21.60
N GLY A 96 6.17 -20.40 -21.26
CA GLY A 96 7.30 -20.22 -22.18
C GLY A 96 7.84 -18.78 -22.27
N HIS A 97 7.16 -17.77 -21.71
CA HIS A 97 7.73 -16.43 -21.65
C HIS A 97 8.89 -16.37 -20.67
N ARG A 98 9.95 -15.64 -21.05
CA ARG A 98 11.06 -15.32 -20.17
C ARG A 98 10.74 -14.06 -19.38
N VAL A 99 10.84 -14.14 -18.07
CA VAL A 99 10.47 -13.06 -17.15
C VAL A 99 11.55 -12.81 -16.12
N THR A 100 11.65 -11.56 -15.68
CA THR A 100 12.42 -11.16 -14.51
C THR A 100 11.50 -10.50 -13.50
N ILE A 101 11.65 -10.92 -12.25
CA ILE A 101 10.91 -10.38 -11.13
C ILE A 101 11.90 -9.67 -10.21
N VAL A 102 11.63 -8.40 -9.94
CA VAL A 102 12.41 -7.59 -9.00
C VAL A 102 11.72 -7.62 -7.64
N TYR A 103 12.44 -8.07 -6.64
CA TYR A 103 11.99 -8.10 -5.25
C TYR A 103 12.62 -6.95 -4.48
N ALA A 104 11.85 -6.37 -3.56
CA ALA A 104 12.39 -5.43 -2.57
C ALA A 104 11.83 -5.72 -1.17
N GLY A 105 12.68 -5.53 -0.17
CA GLY A 105 12.32 -5.66 1.24
C GLY A 105 13.37 -5.01 2.13
N THR A 106 13.34 -5.33 3.43
CA THR A 106 14.33 -4.82 4.38
C THR A 106 15.60 -5.66 4.36
N GLN A 107 16.76 -5.01 4.54
CA GLN A 107 18.02 -5.72 4.70
C GLN A 107 18.04 -6.67 5.89
N ALA A 108 17.34 -6.33 6.99
CA ALA A 108 17.26 -7.15 8.17
C ALA A 108 16.50 -8.48 7.93
N ALA A 109 15.41 -8.47 7.15
CA ALA A 109 14.65 -9.68 6.84
C ALA A 109 15.34 -10.55 5.77
N ARG A 110 16.22 -9.97 4.92
CA ARG A 110 16.81 -10.61 3.73
C ARG A 110 15.78 -11.30 2.82
N ALA A 111 14.54 -10.84 2.89
CA ALA A 111 13.40 -11.32 2.14
C ALA A 111 12.70 -10.09 1.56
N GLY A 112 12.06 -10.27 0.40
CA GLY A 112 11.43 -9.18 -0.32
C GLY A 112 10.10 -9.58 -0.92
N HIS A 113 9.30 -8.57 -1.21
CA HIS A 113 8.04 -8.72 -1.93
C HIS A 113 8.26 -8.39 -3.41
N PRO A 114 7.53 -9.04 -4.33
CA PRO A 114 7.65 -8.75 -5.74
C PRO A 114 7.14 -7.34 -6.04
N MET A 115 8.05 -6.47 -6.49
CA MET A 115 7.84 -5.04 -6.73
C MET A 115 7.80 -4.67 -8.21
N ALA A 116 8.43 -5.46 -9.08
CA ALA A 116 8.33 -5.28 -10.52
C ALA A 116 8.30 -6.62 -11.25
N LEU A 117 7.63 -6.63 -12.39
CA LEU A 117 7.57 -7.75 -13.32
C LEU A 117 7.97 -7.27 -14.70
N VAL A 118 8.91 -7.97 -15.30
CA VAL A 118 9.42 -7.73 -16.66
C VAL A 118 9.18 -9.00 -17.47
N ASN A 119 8.55 -8.86 -18.62
CA ASN A 119 8.34 -9.93 -19.59
C ASN A 119 9.17 -9.62 -20.84
N HIS A 120 10.34 -10.23 -20.92
CA HIS A 120 11.34 -10.02 -21.97
C HIS A 120 10.86 -10.52 -23.33
N SER A 121 10.04 -11.58 -23.36
CA SER A 121 9.45 -12.10 -24.61
C SER A 121 8.52 -11.10 -25.30
N THR A 122 7.91 -10.19 -24.54
CA THR A 122 6.99 -9.16 -25.08
C THR A 122 7.53 -7.73 -24.97
N GLY A 123 8.68 -7.54 -24.32
CA GLY A 123 9.23 -6.23 -23.99
C GLY A 123 8.38 -5.39 -23.03
N ARG A 124 7.45 -6.00 -22.29
CA ARG A 124 6.57 -5.29 -21.34
C ARG A 124 7.08 -5.37 -19.92
N SER A 125 6.99 -4.29 -19.18
CA SER A 125 7.34 -4.22 -17.77
C SER A 125 6.31 -3.42 -16.98
N LYS A 126 6.22 -3.70 -15.67
CA LYS A 126 5.44 -2.89 -14.73
C LYS A 126 6.10 -2.88 -13.35
N VAL A 127 6.16 -1.68 -12.76
CA VAL A 127 6.53 -1.45 -11.37
C VAL A 127 5.27 -1.25 -10.54
N PHE A 128 5.15 -1.97 -9.43
CA PHE A 128 4.01 -1.92 -8.53
C PHE A 128 4.26 -0.91 -7.41
N ALA A 129 4.30 0.38 -7.75
CA ALA A 129 4.62 1.46 -6.82
C ALA A 129 3.74 1.48 -5.55
N GLN A 130 2.47 1.07 -5.65
CA GLN A 130 1.58 0.96 -4.49
C GLN A 130 2.08 -0.02 -3.42
N ARG A 131 2.88 -1.03 -3.80
CA ARG A 131 3.47 -1.98 -2.85
C ARG A 131 4.64 -1.38 -2.07
N ALA A 132 5.29 -0.34 -2.60
CA ALA A 132 6.31 0.40 -1.85
C ALA A 132 5.71 1.11 -0.62
N GLU A 133 4.41 1.44 -0.65
CA GLU A 133 3.72 2.01 0.50
C GLU A 133 3.69 1.06 1.71
N TRP A 134 3.69 -0.25 1.48
CA TRP A 134 3.68 -1.24 2.57
C TRP A 134 5.07 -1.42 3.21
N LEU A 135 6.14 -1.08 2.49
CA LEU A 135 7.49 -1.01 3.05
C LEU A 135 7.68 0.23 3.95
N LEU A 136 6.79 1.21 3.85
CA LEU A 136 6.86 2.49 4.56
C LEU A 136 5.83 2.50 5.70
N LYS A 137 6.24 2.91 6.91
CA LYS A 137 5.31 3.21 8.01
C LYS A 137 4.51 4.48 7.69
N ARG A 138 3.45 4.35 6.90
CA ARG A 138 2.46 5.42 6.72
C ARG A 138 1.52 5.46 7.92
N PRO A 139 1.46 6.56 8.69
CA PRO A 139 0.42 6.72 9.70
C PRO A 139 -0.94 6.78 8.97
N GLY A 140 -1.87 5.91 9.38
CA GLY A 140 -3.20 5.84 8.78
C GLY A 140 -3.99 7.15 8.96
N PRO A 141 -4.99 7.42 8.11
CA PRO A 141 -5.82 8.63 8.19
C PRO A 141 -6.57 8.77 9.53
N GLN A 142 -6.73 7.65 10.25
CA GLN A 142 -7.41 7.58 11.55
C GLN A 142 -6.64 8.32 12.66
N THR A 143 -5.32 8.43 12.56
CA THR A 143 -4.48 9.14 13.55
C THR A 143 -4.78 10.65 13.56
N GLY A 144 -5.26 11.20 12.44
CA GLY A 144 -5.72 12.58 12.37
C GLY A 144 -7.04 12.80 13.12
N CYS A 145 -8.01 11.90 12.96
CA CYS A 145 -9.34 12.02 13.58
C CYS A 145 -9.31 11.93 15.11
N LEU A 146 -8.44 11.08 15.67
CA LEU A 146 -8.33 10.89 17.12
C LEU A 146 -7.84 12.17 17.84
N LEU A 147 -7.01 12.97 17.17
CA LEU A 147 -6.49 14.22 17.72
C LEU A 147 -7.50 15.36 17.68
N PHE A 148 -8.43 15.36 16.71
CA PHE A 148 -9.57 16.29 16.71
C PHE A 148 -10.53 16.03 17.86
N GLY A 149 -10.74 14.76 18.25
CA GLY A 149 -11.62 14.42 19.37
C GLY A 149 -11.07 14.89 20.74
N VAL A 150 -9.76 14.74 20.95
CA VAL A 150 -9.11 15.10 22.23
C VAL A 150 -9.01 16.62 22.43
N SER A 151 -8.78 17.40 21.36
CA SER A 151 -8.68 18.85 21.46
C SER A 151 -10.02 19.52 21.79
N ILE A 152 -11.14 19.02 21.27
CA ILE A 152 -12.49 19.50 21.60
C ILE A 152 -12.79 19.25 23.09
N ALA A 153 -12.39 18.09 23.63
CA ALA A 153 -12.60 17.77 25.04
C ALA A 153 -11.78 18.67 25.99
N ILE A 154 -10.53 19.00 25.64
CA ILE A 154 -9.67 19.87 26.47
C ILE A 154 -10.15 21.33 26.43
N ALA A 155 -10.59 21.82 25.26
CA ALA A 155 -11.15 23.17 25.12
C ALA A 155 -12.45 23.35 25.93
N ALA A 156 -13.22 22.28 26.15
CA ALA A 156 -14.43 22.31 26.98
C ALA A 156 -14.13 22.42 28.49
N PHE A 157 -12.96 21.95 28.96
CA PHE A 157 -12.61 21.95 30.39
C PHE A 157 -11.75 23.15 30.83
N ILE A 158 -10.88 23.70 29.96
CA ILE A 158 -10.02 24.86 30.30
C ILE A 158 -9.94 25.82 29.10
N PRO A 159 -10.86 26.78 28.97
CA PRO A 159 -11.03 27.56 27.74
C PRO A 159 -9.83 28.48 27.43
N ILE A 160 -9.21 29.09 28.44
CA ILE A 160 -8.12 30.07 28.26
C ILE A 160 -6.82 29.37 27.81
N VAL A 161 -6.50 28.23 28.43
CA VAL A 161 -5.29 27.44 28.10
C VAL A 161 -5.48 26.67 26.80
N GLY A 162 -6.69 26.15 26.56
CA GLY A 162 -7.05 25.44 25.33
C GLY A 162 -6.96 26.33 24.08
N PHE A 163 -7.41 27.58 24.14
CA PHE A 163 -7.45 28.46 22.96
C PHE A 163 -6.05 28.86 22.44
N VAL A 164 -5.05 28.95 23.33
CA VAL A 164 -3.69 29.38 22.96
C VAL A 164 -2.77 28.19 22.66
N LEU A 165 -2.79 27.14 23.49
CA LEU A 165 -1.89 26.00 23.31
C LEU A 165 -2.37 25.01 22.23
N ALA A 166 -3.68 24.84 22.05
CA ALA A 166 -4.20 23.91 21.06
C ALA A 166 -3.74 24.22 19.63
N PRO A 167 -3.84 25.46 19.09
CA PRO A 167 -3.40 25.74 17.72
C PRO A 167 -1.88 25.59 17.54
N LEU A 168 -1.06 25.84 18.57
CA LEU A 168 0.39 25.63 18.51
C LEU A 168 0.75 24.14 18.46
N ILE A 169 0.12 23.32 19.30
CA ILE A 169 0.31 21.87 19.31
C ILE A 169 -0.21 21.28 17.99
N PHE A 170 -1.38 21.73 17.50
CA PHE A 170 -1.94 21.29 16.22
C PHE A 170 -1.08 21.71 15.03
N GLY A 171 -0.56 22.94 15.02
CA GLY A 171 0.34 23.44 13.99
C GLY A 171 1.65 22.65 13.97
N ALA A 172 2.28 22.44 15.13
CA ALA A 172 3.52 21.68 15.25
C ALA A 172 3.32 20.20 14.87
N PHE A 173 2.24 19.56 15.34
CA PHE A 173 1.93 18.17 15.02
C PHE A 173 1.53 18.00 13.55
N GLY A 174 0.72 18.90 13.02
CA GLY A 174 0.35 18.96 11.60
C GLY A 174 1.57 19.13 10.70
N MET A 175 2.48 20.05 11.04
CA MET A 175 3.76 20.20 10.34
C MET A 175 4.64 18.96 10.45
N ARG A 176 4.70 18.29 11.61
CA ARG A 176 5.45 17.05 11.81
C ARG A 176 4.89 15.91 10.97
N MET A 177 3.56 15.71 10.95
CA MET A 177 2.89 14.73 10.10
C MET A 177 3.07 15.04 8.62
N TRP A 178 2.98 16.31 8.24
CA TRP A 178 3.16 16.73 6.85
C TRP A 178 4.62 16.57 6.37
N LYS A 179 5.60 16.91 7.21
CA LYS A 179 7.02 16.61 6.97
C LYS A 179 7.26 15.11 6.84
N ARG A 180 6.67 14.30 7.74
CA ARG A 180 6.80 12.84 7.71
C ARG A 180 6.15 12.23 6.46
N LYS A 181 4.97 12.72 6.07
CA LYS A 181 4.30 12.33 4.81
C LYS A 181 5.17 12.67 3.61
N ARG A 182 5.65 13.91 3.51
CA ARG A 182 6.55 14.34 2.42
C ARG A 182 7.84 13.53 2.36
N HIS A 183 8.41 13.19 3.50
CA HIS A 183 9.62 12.35 3.55
C HIS A 183 9.33 10.93 3.05
N ASN A 184 8.24 10.32 3.51
CA ASN A 184 7.83 9.00 3.02
C ASN A 184 7.48 9.02 1.52
N ASP A 185 6.88 10.09 1.01
CA ASP A 185 6.54 10.22 -0.41
C ASP A 185 7.81 10.34 -1.28
N ARG A 186 8.85 11.01 -0.78
CA ARG A 186 10.18 11.04 -1.42
C ARG A 186 10.84 9.67 -1.43
N LEU A 187 10.86 8.99 -0.28
CA LEU A 187 11.42 7.64 -0.17
C LEU A 187 10.69 6.66 -1.11
N ALA A 188 9.36 6.75 -1.21
CA ALA A 188 8.60 5.95 -2.16
C ALA A 188 9.03 6.21 -3.61
N ALA A 189 9.20 7.49 -3.99
CA ALA A 189 9.66 7.87 -5.32
C ALA A 189 11.09 7.36 -5.58
N ASP A 190 12.00 7.49 -4.61
CA ASP A 190 13.38 7.03 -4.74
C ASP A 190 13.46 5.50 -4.86
N ILE A 191 12.64 4.76 -4.10
CA ILE A 191 12.53 3.29 -4.23
C ILE A 191 12.01 2.91 -5.60
N VAL A 192 10.97 3.60 -6.11
CA VAL A 192 10.43 3.34 -7.45
C VAL A 192 11.47 3.64 -8.52
N ALA A 193 12.20 4.76 -8.41
CA ALA A 193 13.28 5.09 -9.35
C ALA A 193 14.41 4.05 -9.32
N ALA A 194 14.82 3.57 -8.14
CA ALA A 194 15.80 2.51 -8.00
C ALA A 194 15.31 1.18 -8.60
N LEU A 195 14.02 0.86 -8.46
CA LEU A 195 13.40 -0.31 -9.08
C LEU A 195 13.34 -0.18 -10.61
N GLU A 196 13.02 1.00 -11.13
CA GLU A 196 13.01 1.28 -12.56
C GLU A 196 14.41 1.14 -13.18
N ALA A 197 15.43 1.70 -12.52
CA ALA A 197 16.82 1.50 -12.93
C ALA A 197 17.18 0.01 -12.97
N ARG A 198 16.79 -0.76 -11.95
CA ARG A 198 17.06 -2.20 -11.91
C ARG A 198 16.30 -3.00 -12.96
N VAL A 199 15.08 -2.57 -13.29
CA VAL A 199 14.31 -3.14 -14.41
C VAL A 199 15.04 -2.87 -15.72
N GLN A 200 15.52 -1.66 -15.94
CA GLN A 200 16.26 -1.29 -17.14
C GLN A 200 17.56 -2.09 -17.27
N ASP A 201 18.34 -2.22 -16.19
CA ASP A 201 19.54 -3.07 -16.15
C ASP A 201 19.22 -4.51 -16.56
N SER A 202 18.08 -5.05 -16.09
CA SER A 202 17.67 -6.43 -16.42
C SER A 202 17.29 -6.60 -17.88
N ILE A 203 16.67 -5.59 -18.50
CA ILE A 203 16.34 -5.59 -19.93
C ILE A 203 17.63 -5.51 -20.76
N GLU A 204 18.59 -4.69 -20.32
CA GLU A 204 19.87 -4.51 -21.02
C GLU A 204 20.78 -5.74 -20.90
N ALA A 205 20.85 -6.36 -19.72
CA ALA A 205 21.61 -7.59 -19.50
C ALA A 205 21.12 -8.74 -20.38
N GLU A 206 19.82 -8.81 -20.65
CA GLU A 206 19.25 -9.85 -21.52
C GLU A 206 19.40 -9.51 -23.01
N ARG A 207 19.47 -8.22 -23.36
CA ARG A 207 19.74 -7.76 -24.73
C ARG A 207 21.20 -7.93 -25.15
N ASN A 208 22.15 -7.85 -24.21
CA ASN A 208 23.59 -7.99 -24.49
C ASN A 208 24.28 -8.97 -23.50
N PRO A 209 24.25 -10.28 -23.77
CA PRO A 209 24.83 -11.29 -22.89
C PRO A 209 26.37 -11.21 -22.76
N ASN A 210 27.05 -10.36 -23.54
CA ASN A 210 28.51 -10.26 -23.58
C ASN A 210 29.10 -9.18 -22.65
N ASN A 211 28.29 -8.43 -21.91
CA ASN A 211 28.76 -7.35 -21.02
C ASN A 211 28.80 -7.76 -19.53
N ALA A 212 28.57 -9.03 -19.23
CA ALA A 212 28.64 -9.61 -17.89
C ALA A 212 29.94 -10.41 -17.73
N THR A 213 31.08 -9.72 -17.71
CA THR A 213 32.38 -10.23 -17.25
C THR A 213 33.04 -9.19 -16.36
#